data_AF-A0A538P6R5-F1
#
_entry.id   AF-A0A538P6R5-F1
#
_cell.length_a   1.000
_cell.length_b   1.000
_cell.length_c   1.000
_cell.angle_alpha   90.00
_cell.angle_beta   90.00
_cell.angle_gamma   90.00
#
_symmetry.space_group_name_H-M   'P 1'
#
loop_
_entity.id
_entity.type
_entity.pdbx_description
1 polymer ?
#
loop_
_entity_poly.entity_id
_entity_poly.type
_entity_poly.pdbx_seq_one_letter_code
_entity_poly.pdbx_strand_id
1 'polypeptide(L)'
;MIVRKTTPHAGRLPKRWGLLEISPANVALTAFKPGPNRSTVLRVYEAAGRATSAVKIRLQARIIAAYEANLLEDSGRKLKIQNDTVQFDLRPFEIKTIKLQLLPATKGFHRDVLRSSGSAR
;
A
#
# COMPACT_ATOMS: atom_id res chain seq x y z
N MET A 1 -11.83 -3.06 -16.82
CA MET A 1 -10.44 -3.49 -17.08
C MET A 1 -9.79 -2.47 -18.02
N ILE A 2 -8.59 -2.00 -17.71
CA ILE A 2 -7.83 -1.09 -18.59
C ILE A 2 -6.74 -1.91 -19.28
N VAL A 3 -6.62 -1.79 -20.60
CA VAL A 3 -5.64 -2.53 -21.40
C VAL A 3 -4.93 -1.56 -22.35
N ARG A 4 -3.60 -1.67 -22.45
CA ARG A 4 -2.78 -0.91 -23.40
C ARG A 4 -1.73 -1.82 -24.02
N LYS A 5 -1.68 -1.86 -25.35
CA LYS A 5 -0.62 -2.57 -26.10
C LYS A 5 0.66 -1.73 -26.12
N THR A 6 1.80 -2.40 -26.15
CA THR A 6 3.13 -1.79 -26.30
C THR A 6 4.00 -2.68 -27.21
N THR A 7 5.01 -2.09 -27.83
CA THR A 7 6.05 -2.85 -28.56
C THR A 7 7.09 -3.40 -27.57
N PRO A 8 7.89 -4.40 -27.96
CA PRO A 8 9.00 -4.85 -27.12
C PRO A 8 9.99 -3.72 -26.83
N HIS A 9 10.30 -3.50 -25.56
CA HIS A 9 11.29 -2.53 -25.13
C HIS A 9 11.95 -2.98 -23.82
N ALA A 10 13.16 -2.50 -23.56
CA ALA A 10 13.73 -2.59 -22.22
C ALA A 10 12.90 -1.73 -21.25
N GLY A 11 12.84 -2.12 -19.97
CA GLY A 11 12.07 -1.42 -18.96
C GLY A 11 12.54 -1.76 -17.56
N ARG A 12 12.25 -0.87 -16.60
CA ARG A 12 12.59 -1.08 -15.18
C ARG A 12 11.56 -1.93 -14.44
N LEU A 13 10.34 -2.03 -14.97
CA LEU A 13 9.26 -2.78 -14.34
C LEU A 13 9.21 -4.21 -14.88
N PRO A 14 8.95 -5.21 -14.02
CA PRO A 14 8.79 -6.59 -14.46
C PRO A 14 7.50 -6.77 -15.26
N LYS A 15 7.42 -7.87 -16.03
CA LYS A 15 6.25 -8.23 -16.84
C LYS A 15 4.95 -8.36 -16.04
N ARG A 16 5.05 -8.72 -14.75
CA ARG A 16 3.94 -8.78 -13.80
C ARG A 16 4.35 -8.03 -12.54
N TRP A 17 3.52 -7.09 -12.12
CA TRP A 17 3.79 -6.25 -10.96
C TRP A 17 2.49 -5.88 -10.25
N GLY A 18 2.58 -5.62 -8.95
CA GLY A 18 1.46 -5.19 -8.11
C GLY A 18 1.84 -3.93 -7.34
N LEU A 19 0.88 -3.05 -7.13
CA LEU A 19 1.09 -1.79 -6.42
C LEU A 19 1.02 -1.98 -4.90
N LEU A 20 -0.02 -2.70 -4.44
CA LEU A 20 -0.30 -2.94 -3.03
C LEU A 20 -1.11 -4.23 -2.86
N GLU A 21 -1.16 -4.70 -1.62
CA GLU A 21 -1.97 -5.82 -1.15
C GLU A 21 -2.75 -5.39 0.10
N ILE A 22 -4.01 -5.80 0.21
CA ILE A 22 -4.88 -5.48 1.35
C ILE A 22 -5.47 -6.77 1.89
N SER A 23 -5.46 -6.90 3.22
CA SER A 23 -6.14 -7.97 3.93
C SER A 23 -6.78 -7.46 5.22
N PRO A 24 -7.87 -8.06 5.71
CA PRO A 24 -8.64 -9.15 5.09
C PRO A 24 -9.54 -8.69 3.92
N ALA A 25 -10.14 -9.64 3.21
CA ALA A 25 -10.89 -9.40 1.97
C ALA A 25 -12.14 -8.50 2.12
N ASN A 26 -12.65 -8.30 3.34
CA ASN A 26 -13.77 -7.38 3.61
C ASN A 26 -13.36 -5.91 3.69
N VAL A 27 -12.08 -5.59 3.45
CA VAL A 27 -11.60 -4.20 3.38
C VAL A 27 -11.45 -3.78 1.93
N ALA A 28 -12.24 -2.80 1.51
CA ALA A 28 -12.26 -2.31 0.14
C ALA A 28 -11.50 -0.99 0.01
N LEU A 29 -10.61 -0.90 -0.98
CA LEU A 29 -9.91 0.32 -1.35
C LEU A 29 -10.80 1.17 -2.26
N THR A 30 -11.04 2.42 -1.88
CA THR A 30 -11.88 3.36 -2.64
C THR A 30 -11.09 4.53 -3.20
N ALA A 31 -9.93 4.86 -2.63
CA ALA A 31 -9.03 5.84 -3.21
C ALA A 31 -7.57 5.41 -3.06
N PHE A 32 -6.80 5.57 -4.13
CA PHE A 32 -5.35 5.51 -4.11
C PHE A 32 -4.83 6.58 -5.06
N LYS A 33 -4.26 7.65 -4.48
CA LYS A 33 -3.91 8.85 -5.24
C LYS A 33 -2.72 9.60 -4.64
N PRO A 34 -2.06 10.48 -5.42
CA PRO A 34 -1.16 11.48 -4.84
C PRO A 34 -1.91 12.39 -3.86
N GLY A 35 -1.20 12.85 -2.84
CA GLY A 35 -1.64 13.87 -1.90
C GLY A 35 -0.73 15.10 -1.92
N PRO A 36 -1.02 16.12 -1.11
CA PRO A 36 -0.17 17.30 -0.99
C PRO A 36 1.23 16.94 -0.50
N ASN A 37 2.22 17.77 -0.81
CA ASN A 37 3.60 17.61 -0.36
C ASN A 37 4.22 16.24 -0.70
N ARG A 38 3.96 15.73 -1.91
CA ARG A 38 4.44 14.42 -2.41
C ARG A 38 4.02 13.24 -1.53
N SER A 39 2.94 13.39 -0.76
CA SER A 39 2.34 12.27 -0.05
C SER A 39 1.54 11.37 -0.99
N THR A 40 1.16 10.21 -0.49
CA THR A 40 0.25 9.27 -1.12
C THR A 40 -0.92 9.05 -0.17
N VAL A 41 -2.14 9.10 -0.68
CA VAL A 41 -3.36 8.93 0.11
C VAL A 41 -4.06 7.65 -0.31
N LEU A 42 -4.37 6.83 0.69
CA LEU A 42 -5.21 5.66 0.59
C LEU A 42 -6.51 5.91 1.34
N ARG A 43 -7.63 5.45 0.79
CA ARG A 43 -8.90 5.39 1.51
C ARG A 43 -9.46 4.00 1.39
N VAL A 44 -9.77 3.42 2.55
CA VAL A 44 -10.42 2.11 2.65
C VAL A 44 -11.70 2.23 3.45
N TYR A 45 -12.57 1.24 3.31
CA TYR A 45 -13.69 1.05 4.22
C TYR A 45 -13.91 -0.44 4.53
N GLU A 46 -14.56 -0.70 5.66
CA GLU A 46 -15.02 -2.03 6.04
C GLU A 46 -16.38 -2.32 5.38
N ALA A 47 -16.43 -3.35 4.53
CA ALA A 47 -17.56 -3.58 3.62
C ALA A 47 -18.58 -4.62 4.11
N ALA A 48 -18.32 -5.32 5.22
CA ALA A 48 -19.17 -6.41 5.71
C ALA A 48 -19.98 -6.07 6.97
N GLY A 49 -19.87 -4.85 7.50
CA GLY A 49 -20.60 -4.41 8.69
C GLY A 49 -20.10 -5.05 9.99
N ARG A 50 -18.82 -5.42 10.06
CA ARG A 50 -18.23 -6.08 11.24
C ARG A 50 -16.93 -5.42 11.67
N ALA A 51 -16.65 -5.46 12.98
CA ALA A 51 -15.35 -5.05 13.49
C ALA A 51 -14.26 -5.91 12.85
N THR A 52 -13.23 -5.26 12.31
CA THR A 52 -12.15 -5.92 11.59
C THR A 52 -10.83 -5.47 12.17
N SER A 53 -10.18 -6.39 12.90
CA SER A 53 -8.89 -6.15 13.52
C SER A 53 -7.73 -6.53 12.61
N ALA A 54 -6.57 -5.95 12.85
CA ALA A 54 -5.31 -6.26 12.18
C ALA A 54 -5.41 -6.18 10.65
N VAL A 55 -6.14 -5.18 10.14
CA VAL A 55 -6.14 -4.83 8.72
C VAL A 55 -4.71 -4.49 8.33
N LYS A 56 -4.24 -5.05 7.22
CA LYS A 56 -2.90 -4.83 6.68
C LYS A 56 -3.00 -4.29 5.27
N ILE A 57 -2.28 -3.19 5.04
CA ILE A 57 -2.02 -2.69 3.69
C ILE A 57 -0.51 -2.73 3.47
N ARG A 58 -0.05 -3.61 2.57
CA ARG A 58 1.35 -3.74 2.17
C ARG A 58 1.56 -3.05 0.83
N LEU A 59 2.58 -2.20 0.73
CA LEU A 59 2.94 -1.54 -0.53
C LEU A 59 4.19 -2.16 -1.13
N GLN A 60 4.28 -2.18 -2.47
CA GLN A 60 5.51 -2.50 -3.18
C GLN A 60 6.41 -1.25 -3.33
N ALA A 61 6.52 -0.48 -2.25
CA ALA A 61 7.31 0.74 -2.13
C ALA A 61 7.71 0.95 -0.66
N ARG A 62 8.85 1.62 -0.42
CA ARG A 62 9.34 1.87 0.94
C ARG A 62 8.50 2.95 1.62
N ILE A 63 7.87 2.62 2.76
CA ILE A 63 7.07 3.56 3.55
C ILE A 63 7.95 4.20 4.62
N ILE A 64 8.07 5.52 4.58
CA ILE A 64 8.84 6.33 5.55
C ILE A 64 7.97 6.71 6.74
N ALA A 65 6.73 7.10 6.47
CA ALA A 65 5.78 7.48 7.50
C ALA A 65 4.34 7.20 7.04
N ALA A 66 3.47 6.93 8.00
CA ALA A 66 2.06 6.67 7.79
C ALA A 66 1.27 7.37 8.90
N TYR A 67 0.19 8.02 8.52
CA TYR A 67 -0.71 8.73 9.44
C TYR A 67 -2.14 8.38 9.09
N GLU A 68 -2.98 8.21 10.11
CA GLU A 68 -4.42 8.38 9.92
C GLU A 68 -4.67 9.82 9.49
N ALA A 69 -5.66 10.02 8.63
CA ALA A 69 -6.08 11.34 8.21
C ALA A 69 -7.61 11.45 8.21
N ASN A 70 -8.11 12.67 8.34
CA ASN A 70 -9.53 12.95 8.11
C ASN A 70 -9.87 12.88 6.60
N LEU A 71 -11.13 13.14 6.24
CA LEU A 71 -11.56 13.13 4.84
C LEU A 71 -10.92 14.25 3.99
N LEU A 72 -10.45 15.32 4.64
CA LEU A 72 -9.72 16.44 4.04
C LEU A 72 -8.20 16.20 3.94
N GLU A 73 -7.73 15.02 4.34
CA GLU A 73 -6.31 14.59 4.25
C GLU A 73 -5.36 15.31 5.23
N ASP A 74 -5.93 15.90 6.29
CA ASP A 74 -5.19 16.42 7.42
C ASP A 74 -4.70 15.26 8.30
N SER A 75 -3.40 15.25 8.57
CA SER A 75 -2.77 14.19 9.35
C SER A 75 -3.20 14.24 10.81
N GLY A 76 -3.61 13.10 11.34
CA GLY A 76 -3.81 12.87 12.77
C GLY A 76 -2.76 11.91 13.34
N ARG A 77 -3.25 10.82 13.94
CA ARG A 77 -2.42 9.83 14.62
C ARG A 77 -1.41 9.16 13.68
N LYS A 78 -0.16 9.04 14.12
CA LYS A 78 0.87 8.25 13.43
C LYS A 78 0.59 6.76 13.55
N LEU A 79 0.68 6.04 12.44
CA LEU A 79 0.51 4.59 12.36
C LEU A 79 1.86 3.88 12.43
N LYS A 80 1.85 2.66 12.98
CA LYS A 80 3.03 1.79 12.97
C LYS A 80 3.23 1.21 11.57
N ILE A 81 4.49 1.13 11.16
CA ILE A 81 4.91 0.52 9.90
C ILE A 81 5.85 -0.63 10.23
N GLN A 82 5.62 -1.79 9.62
CA GLN A 82 6.53 -2.93 9.68
C GLN A 82 6.61 -3.54 8.29
N ASN A 83 7.83 -3.71 7.74
CA ASN A 83 8.05 -4.32 6.43
C ASN A 83 7.14 -3.74 5.33
N ASP A 84 7.10 -2.40 5.24
CA ASP A 84 6.28 -1.68 4.26
C ASP A 84 4.78 -2.03 4.31
N THR A 85 4.33 -2.41 5.51
CA THR A 85 2.96 -2.73 5.85
C THR A 85 2.48 -1.79 6.94
N VAL A 86 1.32 -1.17 6.72
CA VAL A 86 0.59 -0.41 7.74
C VAL A 86 -0.48 -1.32 8.33
N GLN A 87 -0.56 -1.38 9.66
CA GLN A 87 -1.56 -2.18 10.38
C GLN A 87 -2.45 -1.30 11.26
N PHE A 88 -3.76 -1.53 11.21
CA PHE A 88 -4.78 -0.80 11.96
C PHE A 88 -6.07 -1.64 12.11
N ASP A 89 -7.03 -1.14 12.88
CA ASP A 89 -8.35 -1.75 13.04
C ASP A 89 -9.43 -0.87 12.40
N LEU A 90 -10.56 -1.49 12.05
CA LEU A 90 -11.76 -0.82 11.54
C LEU A 90 -12.99 -1.24 12.35
N ARG A 91 -13.83 -0.28 12.70
CA ARG A 91 -15.20 -0.53 13.18
C ARG A 91 -16.11 -0.93 12.00
N PRO A 92 -17.30 -1.53 12.28
CA PRO A 92 -18.31 -1.77 11.25
C PRO A 92 -18.55 -0.53 10.37
N PHE A 93 -18.46 -0.69 9.05
CA PHE A 93 -18.64 0.38 8.06
C PHE A 93 -17.72 1.59 8.20
N GLU A 94 -16.62 1.49 8.96
CA GLU A 94 -15.69 2.61 9.12
C GLU A 94 -14.97 2.92 7.81
N ILE A 95 -14.93 4.20 7.45
CA ILE A 95 -14.05 4.74 6.42
C ILE A 95 -12.77 5.21 7.10
N LYS A 96 -11.61 4.75 6.61
CA LYS A 96 -10.30 5.21 7.09
C LYS A 96 -9.49 5.78 5.94
N THR A 97 -8.98 7.00 6.13
CA THR A 97 -8.02 7.64 5.23
C THR A 97 -6.63 7.52 5.84
N ILE A 98 -5.66 7.09 5.04
CA ILE A 98 -4.27 6.91 5.45
C ILE A 98 -3.39 7.74 4.51
N LYS A 99 -2.56 8.60 5.10
CA LYS A 99 -1.59 9.41 4.39
C LYS A 99 -0.20 8.82 4.58
N LEU A 100 0.45 8.50 3.47
CA LEU A 100 1.76 7.86 3.40
C LEU A 100 2.80 8.84 2.87
N GLN A 101 4.00 8.77 3.45
CA GLN A 101 5.22 9.29 2.85
C GLN A 101 6.02 8.08 2.34
N LEU A 102 6.31 8.08 1.05
CA LEU A 102 7.05 7.01 0.38
C LEU A 102 8.44 7.48 0.03
N LEU A 103 9.43 6.58 0.13
CA LEU A 103 10.74 6.87 -0.43
C LEU A 103 10.61 6.94 -1.96
N PRO A 104 11.19 7.97 -2.61
CA PRO A 104 11.21 8.03 -4.06
C PRO A 104 11.81 6.76 -4.65
N ALA A 105 11.21 6.24 -5.71
CA ALA A 105 11.79 5.12 -6.45
C ALA A 105 13.17 5.53 -6.98
N THR A 106 14.23 4.96 -6.41
CA THR A 106 15.60 5.20 -6.86
C THR A 106 15.81 4.51 -8.22
N LYS A 107 16.69 5.06 -9.07
CA LYS A 107 17.08 4.40 -10.33
C LYS A 107 17.83 3.10 -10.01
N GLY A 108 17.12 1.97 -9.92
CA GLY A 108 17.74 0.65 -9.69
C GLY A 108 16.93 -0.25 -8.77
N PHE A 109 15.67 -0.56 -9.11
CA PHE A 109 14.86 -1.53 -8.37
C PHE A 109 15.21 -2.95 -8.84
N HIS A 110 16.41 -3.42 -8.48
CA HIS A 110 16.81 -4.82 -8.54
C HIS A 110 17.76 -5.07 -7.36
N ARG A 111 17.58 -6.21 -6.67
CA ARG A 111 18.11 -6.60 -5.34
C ARG A 111 17.11 -6.23 -4.23
N ASP A 112 16.42 -7.13 -3.53
CA ASP A 112 16.62 -8.54 -3.23
C ASP A 112 15.27 -9.22 -2.94
N VAL A 113 14.87 -10.23 -3.73
CA VAL A 113 13.79 -11.17 -3.35
C VAL A 113 14.21 -12.63 -3.66
N LEU A 114 15.48 -12.89 -3.99
CA LEU A 114 15.98 -14.24 -4.31
C LEU A 114 17.12 -14.69 -3.38
N ARG A 115 16.98 -14.47 -2.07
CA ARG A 115 17.80 -15.15 -1.05
C ARG A 115 16.96 -15.63 0.12
N SER A 116 16.09 -16.60 -0.13
CA SER A 116 15.64 -17.57 0.88
C SER A 116 15.03 -18.81 0.22
N SER A 117 15.81 -19.52 -0.60
CA SER A 117 15.65 -20.97 -0.81
C SER A 117 16.98 -21.51 -1.36
N GLY A 118 17.69 -22.25 -0.52
CA GLY A 118 19.02 -22.78 -0.85
C GLY A 118 19.86 -23.13 0.38
N SER A 119 19.26 -23.82 1.34
CA SER A 119 19.99 -24.61 2.34
C SER A 119 19.19 -25.89 2.56
N ALA A 120 19.57 -26.95 1.84
CA ALA A 120 19.46 -28.34 2.26
C ALA A 120 20.05 -29.23 1.16
N ARG A 121 21.13 -29.92 1.54
CA ARG A 121 21.83 -31.04 0.88
C ARG A 121 22.93 -30.68 -0.10
#